data_AF-A0A7J7WDB5-F1
#
_entry.id   AF-A0A7J7WDB5-F1
#
_cell.length_a   1.000
_cell.length_b   1.000
_cell.length_c   1.000
_cell.angle_alpha   90.00
_cell.angle_beta   90.00
_cell.angle_gamma   90.00
#
_symmetry.space_group_name_H-M   'P 1'
#
loop_
_entity.id
_entity.type
_entity.pdbx_description
1 polymer ?
#
loop_
_entity_poly.entity_id
_entity_poly.type
_entity_poly.pdbx_seq_one_letter_code
_entity_poly.pdbx_strand_id
1 'polypeptide(L)'
;MQWAASWAAPLGVRGRALPRAPSRRLSGSQDQDGLRRTPLHDFHLAHGGRLVAFAGWRLPLQYRDGHVDSHLHTRRHCSLFDVSHMLQTKILGRDRVKLMESLVVGDIAELRPNQGTLSLFTNEAGGILDDLIVTNAAEGHLYMVSNAGCRDKDLALMQDKVRELQSRGGDVGLEVVDNALLALQGPAAAQVLQAGVAGDLRKLPFMTSAVMEVFGVPGCRVTRCGYTGEDGVEISVPAARAARLAEALLANPEVRLAGLAARDSLRLEAGLCLYGSDIDEHTTPVEGGLGWTLGAVTSGCPSPCLKRNVAMGYVPPEYSQPGTPLLVEVRRRQQEAVVSKMPFVPTNYYTLK
;
A
#
# COMPACT_ATOMS: atom_id res chain seq x y z
N MET A 1 14.38 -40.37 -26.03
CA MET A 1 13.63 -41.63 -26.01
C MET A 1 12.25 -41.34 -25.44
N GLN A 2 11.26 -41.21 -26.32
CA GLN A 2 9.85 -40.99 -25.98
C GLN A 2 9.18 -42.35 -25.76
N TRP A 3 8.39 -42.47 -24.70
CA TRP A 3 7.43 -43.57 -24.54
C TRP A 3 6.03 -42.98 -24.67
N ALA A 4 5.32 -43.39 -25.73
CA ALA A 4 3.90 -43.16 -25.90
C ALA A 4 3.13 -44.32 -25.25
N ALA A 5 2.08 -44.01 -24.50
CA ALA A 5 1.10 -44.99 -24.02
C ALA A 5 -0.30 -44.53 -24.44
N SER A 6 -0.97 -45.39 -25.21
CA SER A 6 -2.36 -45.27 -25.65
C SER A 6 -3.28 -46.04 -24.70
N TRP A 7 -4.48 -45.50 -24.44
CA TRP A 7 -5.55 -46.20 -23.74
C TRP A 7 -6.86 -46.05 -24.51
N ALA A 8 -7.58 -47.17 -24.67
CA ALA A 8 -8.94 -47.25 -25.19
C ALA A 8 -9.93 -47.43 -24.03
N ALA A 9 -11.08 -46.77 -24.11
CA ALA A 9 -12.17 -46.90 -23.12
C ALA A 9 -13.44 -47.48 -23.78
N PRO A 10 -14.21 -48.35 -23.09
CA PRO A 10 -15.46 -48.89 -23.60
C PRO A 10 -16.59 -47.85 -23.54
N LEU A 11 -17.48 -47.93 -24.52
CA LEU A 11 -18.67 -47.10 -24.65
C LEU A 11 -19.64 -47.31 -23.49
N GLY A 12 -19.96 -46.22 -22.77
CA GLY A 12 -21.25 -46.07 -22.09
C GLY A 12 -21.24 -46.17 -20.57
N VAL A 13 -20.67 -45.16 -19.88
CA VAL A 13 -21.19 -44.68 -18.59
C VAL A 13 -20.94 -43.16 -18.50
N ARG A 14 -22.01 -42.35 -18.40
CA ARG A 14 -21.91 -40.90 -18.19
C ARG A 14 -21.41 -40.62 -16.76
N GLY A 15 -20.11 -40.41 -16.61
CA GLY A 15 -19.51 -39.91 -15.37
C GLY A 15 -19.91 -38.47 -15.09
N ARG A 16 -20.50 -38.21 -13.93
CA ARG A 16 -20.78 -36.88 -13.39
C ARG A 16 -19.47 -36.10 -13.27
N ALA A 17 -19.37 -34.98 -13.98
CA ALA A 17 -18.31 -34.01 -13.77
C ALA A 17 -18.37 -33.48 -12.33
N LEU A 18 -17.23 -33.50 -11.64
CA LEU A 18 -17.03 -32.73 -10.42
C LEU A 18 -17.29 -31.24 -10.74
N PRO A 19 -18.05 -30.52 -9.90
CA PRO A 19 -18.36 -29.12 -10.19
C PRO A 19 -17.06 -28.32 -10.18
N ARG A 20 -16.72 -27.74 -11.34
CA ARG A 20 -15.74 -26.65 -11.42
C ARG A 20 -16.18 -25.57 -10.42
N ALA A 21 -15.28 -25.20 -9.52
CA ALA A 21 -15.47 -24.04 -8.67
C ALA A 21 -15.83 -22.84 -9.57
N PRO A 22 -16.89 -22.07 -9.25
CA PRO A 22 -17.24 -20.91 -10.06
C PRO A 22 -16.10 -19.89 -9.96
N SER A 23 -15.51 -19.52 -11.10
CA SER A 23 -14.75 -18.29 -11.19
C SER A 23 -15.71 -17.16 -10.84
N ARG A 24 -15.62 -16.64 -9.61
CA ARG A 24 -16.35 -15.44 -9.21
C ARG A 24 -15.89 -14.31 -10.12
N ARG A 25 -16.79 -13.80 -10.96
CA ARG A 25 -16.59 -12.49 -11.60
C ARG A 25 -16.47 -11.49 -10.46
N LEU A 26 -15.33 -10.79 -10.42
CA LEU A 26 -15.06 -9.67 -9.53
C LEU A 26 -16.22 -8.68 -9.62
N SER A 27 -16.81 -8.30 -8.48
CA SER A 27 -17.96 -7.42 -8.47
C SER A 27 -17.54 -5.97 -8.71
N GLY A 28 -17.36 -5.61 -9.98
CA GLY A 28 -17.44 -4.23 -10.44
C GLY A 28 -18.54 -4.16 -11.49
N SER A 29 -19.72 -3.66 -11.13
CA SER A 29 -20.71 -3.30 -12.14
C SER A 29 -20.16 -2.11 -12.93
N GLN A 30 -20.09 -2.24 -14.25
CA GLN A 30 -19.75 -1.12 -15.13
C GLN A 30 -21.01 -0.27 -15.38
N ASP A 31 -20.84 1.04 -15.51
CA ASP A 31 -21.90 1.93 -15.99
C ASP A 31 -22.02 1.90 -17.53
N GLN A 32 -22.94 2.71 -18.08
CA GLN A 32 -23.16 2.79 -19.53
C GLN A 32 -21.93 3.30 -20.31
N ASP A 33 -20.99 3.97 -19.63
CA ASP A 33 -19.74 4.49 -20.19
C ASP A 33 -18.57 3.50 -19.98
N GLY A 34 -18.82 2.30 -19.44
CA GLY A 34 -17.81 1.28 -19.18
C GLY A 34 -16.99 1.51 -17.90
N LEU A 35 -17.29 2.54 -17.11
CA LEU A 35 -16.58 2.86 -15.88
C LEU A 35 -17.03 1.96 -14.74
N ARG A 36 -16.06 1.47 -13.96
CA ARG A 36 -16.31 0.60 -12.80
C ARG A 36 -16.93 1.40 -11.65
N ARG A 37 -17.76 0.76 -10.85
CA ARG A 37 -18.40 1.34 -9.65
C ARG A 37 -17.86 0.71 -8.38
N THR A 38 -17.61 1.52 -7.37
CA THR A 38 -17.31 1.01 -6.02
C THR A 38 -18.58 0.53 -5.32
N PRO A 39 -18.47 -0.27 -4.24
CA PRO A 39 -19.62 -0.63 -3.41
C PRO A 39 -20.36 0.55 -2.76
N LEU A 40 -19.78 1.76 -2.81
CA LEU A 40 -20.38 3.00 -2.31
C LEU A 40 -20.97 3.89 -3.41
N HIS A 41 -21.06 3.43 -4.66
CA HIS A 41 -21.58 4.26 -5.76
C HIS A 41 -22.94 4.92 -5.46
N ASP A 42 -23.93 4.13 -5.03
CA ASP A 42 -25.27 4.65 -4.74
C ASP A 42 -25.29 5.47 -3.45
N PHE A 43 -24.43 5.14 -2.49
CA PHE A 43 -24.20 5.95 -1.28
C PHE A 43 -23.69 7.36 -1.65
N HIS A 44 -22.75 7.46 -2.59
CA HIS A 44 -22.23 8.75 -3.06
C HIS A 44 -23.33 9.60 -3.69
N LEU A 45 -24.16 9.00 -4.55
CA LEU A 45 -25.28 9.68 -5.19
C LEU A 45 -26.29 10.21 -4.15
N ALA A 46 -26.65 9.38 -3.16
CA ALA A 46 -27.57 9.76 -2.09
C ALA A 46 -27.05 10.95 -1.25
N HIS A 47 -25.74 11.08 -1.11
CA HIS A 47 -25.09 12.16 -0.35
C HIS A 47 -24.66 13.36 -1.22
N GLY A 48 -25.12 13.42 -2.48
CA GLY A 48 -24.85 14.55 -3.38
C GLY A 48 -23.43 14.57 -3.96
N GLY A 49 -22.81 13.41 -4.08
CA GLY A 49 -21.50 13.24 -4.71
C GLY A 49 -21.54 13.56 -6.21
N ARG A 50 -20.63 14.42 -6.65
CA ARG A 50 -20.44 14.77 -8.07
C ARG A 50 -19.47 13.79 -8.70
N LEU A 51 -19.99 12.71 -9.29
CA LEU A 51 -19.18 11.62 -9.82
C LEU A 51 -18.47 11.98 -11.13
N VAL A 52 -17.17 11.70 -11.20
CA VAL A 52 -16.31 11.87 -12.38
C VAL A 52 -15.61 10.56 -12.73
N ALA A 53 -15.04 10.48 -13.93
CA ALA A 53 -14.16 9.38 -14.31
C ALA A 53 -12.79 9.57 -13.65
N PHE A 54 -12.30 8.55 -12.95
CA PHE A 54 -10.98 8.54 -12.33
C PHE A 54 -10.40 7.13 -12.36
N ALA A 55 -9.26 6.94 -13.03
CA ALA A 55 -8.59 5.63 -13.16
C ALA A 55 -9.52 4.48 -13.63
N GLY A 56 -10.51 4.78 -14.50
CA GLY A 56 -11.49 3.79 -14.97
C GLY A 56 -12.67 3.52 -14.01
N TRP A 57 -12.82 4.35 -12.96
CA TRP A 57 -13.90 4.26 -11.98
C TRP A 57 -14.77 5.53 -11.95
N ARG A 58 -16.01 5.40 -11.48
CA ARG A 58 -16.87 6.53 -11.10
C ARG A 58 -16.69 6.85 -9.62
N LEU A 59 -16.12 8.02 -9.33
CA LEU A 59 -15.84 8.48 -7.96
C LEU A 59 -16.21 9.95 -7.77
N PRO A 60 -16.59 10.37 -6.55
CA PRO A 60 -16.96 11.75 -6.27
C PRO A 60 -15.72 12.66 -6.33
N LEU A 61 -15.72 13.64 -7.23
CA LEU A 61 -14.74 14.74 -7.22
C LEU A 61 -14.89 15.56 -5.93
N GLN A 62 -16.13 15.81 -5.54
CA GLN A 62 -16.56 16.50 -4.33
C GLN A 62 -18.04 16.18 -4.03
N TYR A 63 -18.55 16.71 -2.92
CA TYR A 63 -19.96 16.61 -2.51
C TYR A 63 -20.62 18.00 -2.54
N ARG A 64 -21.50 18.30 -1.56
CA ARG A 64 -22.18 19.60 -1.42
C ARG A 64 -21.21 20.74 -1.11
N ASP A 65 -20.29 20.50 -0.19
CA ASP A 65 -19.25 21.47 0.19
C ASP A 65 -18.24 21.64 -0.96
N GLY A 66 -17.68 22.85 -1.08
CA GLY A 66 -16.54 23.10 -1.97
C GLY A 66 -15.30 22.31 -1.51
N HIS A 67 -14.39 21.99 -2.44
CA HIS A 67 -13.22 21.17 -2.10
C HIS A 67 -12.28 21.85 -1.07
N VAL A 68 -12.22 23.19 -1.05
CA VAL A 68 -11.44 23.94 -0.04
C VAL A 68 -12.04 23.76 1.36
N ASP A 69 -13.35 23.86 1.51
CA ASP A 69 -14.02 23.65 2.80
C ASP A 69 -13.87 22.20 3.28
N SER A 70 -14.01 21.25 2.36
CA SER A 70 -13.78 19.82 2.65
C SER A 70 -12.34 19.54 3.08
N HIS A 71 -11.35 20.18 2.43
CA HIS A 71 -9.95 20.13 2.83
C HIS A 71 -9.77 20.67 4.26
N LEU A 72 -10.25 21.88 4.54
CA LEU A 72 -10.10 22.52 5.85
C LEU A 72 -10.81 21.73 6.95
N HIS A 73 -11.98 21.16 6.66
CA HIS A 73 -12.69 20.27 7.57
C HIS A 73 -11.85 19.05 7.92
N THR A 74 -11.20 18.44 6.94
CA THR A 74 -10.35 17.25 7.16
C THR A 74 -9.22 17.55 8.15
N ARG A 75 -8.56 18.71 8.05
CA ARG A 75 -7.49 19.11 8.97
C ARG A 75 -7.98 19.55 10.37
N ARG A 76 -9.25 19.91 10.52
CA ARG A 76 -9.84 20.36 11.81
C ARG A 76 -10.58 19.25 12.55
N HIS A 77 -11.15 18.30 11.82
CA HIS A 77 -12.06 17.27 12.32
C HIS A 77 -11.67 15.91 11.74
N CYS A 78 -12.54 15.28 10.95
CA CYS A 78 -12.16 14.18 10.08
C CYS A 78 -13.09 14.06 8.87
N SER A 79 -12.55 13.45 7.81
CA SER A 79 -13.29 13.17 6.58
C SER A 79 -13.19 11.71 6.19
N LEU A 80 -14.27 11.19 5.62
CA LEU A 80 -14.38 9.85 5.07
C LEU A 80 -14.20 9.89 3.54
N PHE A 81 -13.25 9.11 3.06
CA PHE A 81 -12.94 8.94 1.64
C PHE A 81 -13.26 7.51 1.21
N ASP A 82 -13.84 7.36 0.01
CA ASP A 82 -13.93 6.09 -0.67
C ASP A 82 -12.70 5.86 -1.54
N VAL A 83 -11.87 4.90 -1.14
CA VAL A 83 -10.66 4.48 -1.84
C VAL A 83 -10.77 3.03 -2.31
N SER A 84 -11.99 2.51 -2.45
CA SER A 84 -12.26 1.10 -2.82
C SER A 84 -11.80 0.72 -4.23
N HIS A 85 -11.41 1.70 -5.05
CA HIS A 85 -10.88 1.51 -6.38
C HIS A 85 -9.41 1.02 -6.38
N MET A 86 -8.69 1.25 -5.28
CA MET A 86 -7.30 0.79 -5.09
C MET A 86 -7.21 -0.73 -5.18
N LEU A 87 -6.08 -1.24 -5.68
CA LEU A 87 -5.84 -2.68 -5.76
C LEU A 87 -5.43 -3.20 -4.38
N GLN A 88 -6.23 -4.10 -3.81
CA GLN A 88 -5.89 -4.83 -2.59
C GLN A 88 -5.49 -6.26 -2.95
N THR A 89 -4.31 -6.71 -2.52
CA THR A 89 -3.86 -8.10 -2.71
C THR A 89 -3.33 -8.72 -1.43
N LYS A 90 -3.37 -10.06 -1.39
CA LYS A 90 -2.70 -10.89 -0.40
C LYS A 90 -1.63 -11.73 -1.08
N ILE A 91 -0.43 -11.72 -0.52
CA ILE A 91 0.67 -12.58 -0.95
C ILE A 91 0.84 -13.68 0.10
N LEU A 92 0.60 -14.91 -0.33
CA LEU A 92 0.52 -16.11 0.49
C LEU A 92 1.78 -16.96 0.35
N GLY A 93 1.92 -17.98 1.19
CA GLY A 93 2.99 -18.98 1.12
C GLY A 93 4.23 -18.58 1.92
N ARG A 94 5.11 -19.55 2.21
CA ARG A 94 6.31 -19.31 3.03
C ARG A 94 7.33 -18.40 2.35
N ASP A 95 7.34 -18.34 1.02
CA ASP A 95 8.28 -17.56 0.22
C ASP A 95 7.72 -16.16 -0.15
N ARG A 96 6.61 -15.74 0.47
CA ARG A 96 5.94 -14.44 0.20
C ARG A 96 6.84 -13.21 0.38
N VAL A 97 7.71 -13.22 1.40
CA VAL A 97 8.65 -12.12 1.68
C VAL A 97 9.69 -12.04 0.57
N LYS A 98 10.28 -13.18 0.20
CA LYS A 98 11.23 -13.29 -0.91
C LYS A 98 10.63 -12.83 -2.24
N LEU A 99 9.36 -13.14 -2.51
CA LEU A 99 8.68 -12.61 -3.68
C LEU A 99 8.61 -11.10 -3.64
N MET A 100 8.15 -10.53 -2.51
CA MET A 100 7.96 -9.10 -2.40
C MET A 100 9.27 -8.33 -2.51
N GLU A 101 10.32 -8.73 -1.78
CA GLU A 101 11.66 -8.10 -1.83
C GLU A 101 12.35 -8.25 -3.19
N SER A 102 11.88 -9.16 -4.05
CA SER A 102 12.37 -9.24 -5.44
C SER A 102 11.73 -8.22 -6.39
N LEU A 103 10.76 -7.45 -5.90
CA LEU A 103 10.01 -6.45 -6.66
C LEU A 103 10.09 -5.07 -6.03
N VAL A 104 10.23 -4.99 -4.70
CA VAL A 104 10.20 -3.73 -3.95
C VAL A 104 11.53 -3.39 -3.31
N VAL A 105 11.70 -2.10 -2.99
CA VAL A 105 12.92 -1.56 -2.37
C VAL A 105 12.99 -1.66 -0.85
N GLY A 106 11.87 -1.96 -0.17
CA GLY A 106 11.81 -1.97 1.30
C GLY A 106 12.20 -3.32 1.93
N ASP A 107 12.74 -3.26 3.16
CA ASP A 107 13.10 -4.43 3.97
C ASP A 107 11.83 -5.12 4.55
N ILE A 108 11.21 -6.01 3.77
CA ILE A 108 9.93 -6.66 4.14
C ILE A 108 10.12 -7.70 5.24
N ALA A 109 11.27 -8.39 5.27
CA ALA A 109 11.59 -9.38 6.29
C ALA A 109 11.63 -8.80 7.71
N GLU A 110 12.02 -7.52 7.85
CA GLU A 110 12.15 -6.82 9.13
C GLU A 110 10.81 -6.28 9.67
N LEU A 111 9.75 -6.32 8.86
CA LEU A 111 8.43 -5.91 9.31
C LEU A 111 7.93 -6.86 10.40
N ARG A 112 7.66 -6.30 11.58
CA ARG A 112 7.02 -7.05 12.67
C ARG A 112 5.61 -7.48 12.27
N PRO A 113 5.03 -8.49 12.96
CA PRO A 113 3.63 -8.84 12.76
C PRO A 113 2.71 -7.62 12.86
N ASN A 114 1.87 -7.47 11.85
CA ASN A 114 0.95 -6.37 11.58
C ASN A 114 1.57 -4.99 11.32
N GLN A 115 2.89 -4.90 11.13
CA GLN A 115 3.56 -3.69 10.70
C GLN A 115 3.57 -3.61 9.17
N GLY A 116 3.36 -2.41 8.65
CA GLY A 116 3.55 -2.10 7.24
C GLY A 116 4.55 -0.98 7.00
N THR A 117 4.82 -0.74 5.72
CA THR A 117 5.64 0.35 5.23
C THR A 117 5.15 0.78 3.85
N LEU A 118 5.41 2.04 3.49
CA LEU A 118 5.43 2.42 2.08
C LEU A 118 6.62 1.71 1.43
N SER A 119 6.43 1.22 0.22
CA SER A 119 7.49 0.71 -0.63
C SER A 119 7.18 1.02 -2.09
N LEU A 120 8.13 0.71 -2.97
CA LEU A 120 8.08 1.08 -4.38
C LEU A 120 8.38 -0.16 -5.20
N PHE A 121 7.55 -0.47 -6.19
CA PHE A 121 7.98 -1.35 -7.26
C PHE A 121 8.97 -0.59 -8.14
N THR A 122 10.08 -1.23 -8.53
CA THR A 122 11.07 -0.63 -9.42
C THR A 122 11.36 -1.50 -10.63
N ASN A 123 11.79 -0.87 -11.72
CA ASN A 123 12.32 -1.55 -12.89
C ASN A 123 13.84 -1.69 -12.80
N GLU A 124 14.45 -2.45 -13.73
CA GLU A 124 15.91 -2.67 -13.79
C GLU A 124 16.72 -1.38 -14.03
N ALA A 125 16.09 -0.32 -14.53
CA ALA A 125 16.72 0.99 -14.69
C ALA A 125 16.62 1.86 -13.41
N GLY A 126 15.99 1.33 -12.34
CA GLY A 126 15.79 2.02 -11.07
C GLY A 126 14.58 2.95 -11.03
N GLY A 127 13.81 3.06 -12.11
CA GLY A 127 12.60 3.87 -12.16
C GLY A 127 11.43 3.23 -11.42
N ILE A 128 10.52 4.04 -10.90
CA ILE A 128 9.39 3.59 -10.07
C ILE A 128 8.26 3.08 -10.97
N LEU A 129 7.83 1.84 -10.77
CA LEU A 129 6.69 1.25 -11.47
C LEU A 129 5.35 1.56 -10.78
N ASP A 130 5.32 1.57 -9.45
CA ASP A 130 4.19 2.07 -8.65
C ASP A 130 4.65 2.23 -7.20
N ASP A 131 3.98 3.09 -6.45
CA ASP A 131 4.12 3.15 -4.99
C ASP A 131 2.99 2.37 -4.29
N LEU A 132 3.32 1.73 -3.16
CA LEU A 132 2.39 0.82 -2.48
C LEU A 132 2.62 0.79 -0.98
N ILE A 133 1.59 0.41 -0.23
CA ILE A 133 1.73 0.03 1.17
C ILE A 133 1.67 -1.49 1.28
N VAL A 134 2.71 -2.08 1.88
CA VAL A 134 2.77 -3.52 2.18
C VAL A 134 2.85 -3.74 3.68
N THR A 135 2.09 -4.71 4.18
CA THR A 135 1.98 -5.05 5.60
C THR A 135 2.26 -6.52 5.82
N ASN A 136 3.13 -6.86 6.78
CA ASN A 136 3.34 -8.24 7.22
C ASN A 136 2.20 -8.65 8.15
N ALA A 137 1.14 -9.25 7.62
CA ALA A 137 -0.06 -9.58 8.38
C ALA A 137 0.19 -10.80 9.29
N ALA A 138 -0.25 -10.72 10.56
CA ALA A 138 -0.04 -11.80 11.54
C ALA A 138 -0.72 -13.13 11.14
N GLU A 139 -1.69 -13.08 10.23
CA GLU A 139 -2.41 -14.22 9.67
C GLU A 139 -1.61 -15.00 8.61
N GLY A 140 -0.30 -14.76 8.48
CA GLY A 140 0.58 -15.55 7.63
C GLY A 140 0.59 -15.14 6.15
N HIS A 141 0.21 -13.90 5.85
CA HIS A 141 0.26 -13.34 4.49
C HIS A 141 0.83 -11.91 4.50
N LEU A 142 1.27 -11.42 3.36
CA LEU A 142 1.46 -9.99 3.17
C LEU A 142 0.15 -9.39 2.66
N TYR A 143 -0.27 -8.27 3.23
CA TYR A 143 -1.41 -7.49 2.74
C TYR A 143 -0.89 -6.23 2.06
N MET A 144 -1.26 -6.02 0.81
CA MET A 144 -0.74 -4.95 -0.04
C MET A 144 -1.87 -4.11 -0.62
N VAL A 145 -1.66 -2.80 -0.68
CA VAL A 145 -2.53 -1.84 -1.36
C VAL A 145 -1.70 -1.01 -2.33
N SER A 146 -2.06 -1.01 -3.62
CA SER A 146 -1.40 -0.23 -4.69
C SER A 146 -2.41 0.59 -5.52
N ASN A 147 -1.91 1.45 -6.40
CA ASN A 147 -2.72 2.47 -7.05
C ASN A 147 -3.74 1.88 -8.03
N ALA A 148 -4.93 2.48 -8.06
CA ALA A 148 -6.01 2.04 -8.94
C ALA A 148 -5.64 2.14 -10.43
N GLY A 149 -4.89 3.18 -10.81
CA GLY A 149 -4.43 3.40 -12.18
C GLY A 149 -3.38 2.39 -12.65
N CYS A 150 -2.66 1.77 -11.70
CA CYS A 150 -1.60 0.80 -11.96
C CYS A 150 -2.09 -0.65 -11.81
N ARG A 151 -3.35 -0.86 -11.41
CA ARG A 151 -3.94 -2.17 -11.08
C ARG A 151 -3.56 -3.29 -12.05
N ASP A 152 -3.76 -3.09 -13.35
CA ASP A 152 -3.52 -4.16 -14.34
C ASP A 152 -2.02 -4.41 -14.52
N LYS A 153 -1.19 -3.37 -14.44
CA LYS A 153 0.28 -3.45 -14.49
C LYS A 153 0.83 -4.18 -13.27
N ASP A 154 0.42 -3.78 -12.07
CA ASP A 154 0.91 -4.36 -10.81
C ASP A 154 0.49 -5.82 -10.67
N LEU A 155 -0.76 -6.12 -11.04
CA LEU A 155 -1.26 -7.48 -10.98
C LEU A 155 -0.50 -8.38 -11.96
N ALA A 156 -0.20 -7.91 -13.17
CA ALA A 156 0.62 -8.65 -14.12
C ALA A 156 2.04 -8.88 -13.57
N LEU A 157 2.70 -7.83 -13.07
CA LEU A 157 4.03 -7.90 -12.46
C LEU A 157 4.09 -8.95 -11.35
N MET A 158 3.18 -8.88 -10.38
CA MET A 158 3.13 -9.84 -9.27
C MET A 158 2.81 -11.25 -9.75
N GLN A 159 1.87 -11.43 -10.69
CA GLN A 159 1.50 -12.75 -11.21
C GLN A 159 2.64 -13.40 -12.00
N ASP A 160 3.40 -12.62 -12.77
CA ASP A 160 4.61 -13.09 -13.45
C ASP A 160 5.65 -13.55 -12.42
N LYS A 161 5.87 -12.76 -11.36
CA LYS A 161 6.84 -13.12 -10.32
C LYS A 161 6.42 -14.34 -9.49
N VAL A 162 5.13 -14.49 -9.22
CA VAL A 162 4.56 -15.71 -8.61
C VAL A 162 4.86 -16.92 -9.47
N ARG A 163 4.57 -16.85 -10.78
CA ARG A 163 4.81 -17.96 -11.72
C ARG A 163 6.30 -18.30 -11.82
N GLU A 164 7.16 -17.28 -11.87
CA GLU A 164 8.62 -17.45 -11.88
C GLU A 164 9.08 -18.23 -10.64
N LEU A 165 8.68 -17.81 -9.43
CA LEU A 165 9.09 -18.48 -8.20
C LEU A 165 8.50 -19.88 -8.05
N GLN A 166 7.23 -20.08 -8.42
CA GLN A 166 6.61 -21.41 -8.42
C GLN A 166 7.32 -22.37 -9.38
N SER A 167 7.75 -21.91 -10.56
CA SER A 167 8.51 -22.73 -11.52
C SER A 167 9.86 -23.23 -10.97
N ARG A 168 10.39 -22.54 -9.95
CA ARG A 168 11.63 -22.90 -9.23
C ARG A 168 11.35 -23.66 -7.92
N GLY A 169 10.11 -24.08 -7.68
CA GLY A 169 9.68 -24.82 -6.49
C GLY A 169 9.38 -23.96 -5.26
N GLY A 170 9.21 -22.64 -5.43
CA GLY A 170 8.78 -21.75 -4.35
C GLY A 170 7.31 -21.93 -3.97
N ASP A 171 7.01 -21.78 -2.68
CA ASP A 171 5.65 -21.77 -2.14
C ASP A 171 5.20 -20.32 -1.96
N VAL A 172 4.48 -19.83 -2.97
CA VAL A 172 3.92 -18.48 -3.01
C VAL A 172 2.59 -18.47 -3.75
N GLY A 173 1.67 -17.61 -3.33
CA GLY A 173 0.39 -17.38 -3.98
C GLY A 173 0.01 -15.90 -3.97
N LEU A 174 -0.91 -15.51 -4.84
CA LEU A 174 -1.43 -14.15 -4.92
C LEU A 174 -2.95 -14.20 -5.03
N GLU A 175 -3.62 -13.46 -4.16
CA GLU A 175 -5.07 -13.31 -4.16
C GLU A 175 -5.45 -11.83 -4.25
N VAL A 176 -6.42 -11.50 -5.10
CA VAL A 176 -7.03 -10.17 -5.12
C VAL A 176 -8.14 -10.14 -4.08
N VAL A 177 -8.15 -9.12 -3.23
CA VAL A 177 -9.17 -8.94 -2.19
C VAL A 177 -10.35 -8.17 -2.78
N ASP A 178 -11.57 -8.70 -2.62
CA ASP A 178 -12.83 -8.12 -3.11
C ASP A 178 -13.53 -7.28 -2.02
N ASN A 179 -12.73 -6.60 -1.20
CA ASN A 179 -13.22 -5.70 -0.15
C ASN A 179 -13.36 -4.28 -0.69
N ALA A 180 -14.26 -3.50 -0.09
CA ALA A 180 -14.18 -2.05 -0.19
C ALA A 180 -13.03 -1.52 0.70
N LEU A 181 -12.59 -0.29 0.44
CA LEU A 181 -11.56 0.36 1.23
C LEU A 181 -11.99 1.79 1.53
N LEU A 182 -12.13 2.10 2.82
CA LEU A 182 -12.53 3.42 3.31
C LEU A 182 -11.37 4.06 4.05
N ALA A 183 -11.11 5.35 3.85
CA ALA A 183 -10.12 6.08 4.64
C ALA A 183 -10.83 7.13 5.50
N LEU A 184 -10.63 7.08 6.82
CA LEU A 184 -11.10 8.09 7.76
C LEU A 184 -9.88 8.87 8.27
N GLN A 185 -9.80 10.16 7.93
CA GLN A 185 -8.57 10.94 8.05
C GLN A 185 -8.86 12.28 8.74
N GLY A 186 -7.98 12.72 9.63
CA GLY A 186 -8.11 13.95 10.41
C GLY A 186 -7.91 13.73 11.91
N PRO A 187 -7.66 14.78 12.70
CA PRO A 187 -7.40 14.68 14.15
C PRO A 187 -8.49 13.98 14.96
N ALA A 188 -9.76 14.01 14.51
CA ALA A 188 -10.87 13.32 15.17
C ALA A 188 -11.05 11.85 14.73
N ALA A 189 -10.35 11.39 13.69
CA ALA A 189 -10.60 10.10 13.03
C ALA A 189 -10.52 8.91 14.00
N ALA A 190 -9.48 8.85 14.82
CA ALA A 190 -9.30 7.77 15.78
C ALA A 190 -10.39 7.78 16.87
N GLN A 191 -10.81 8.96 17.34
CA GLN A 191 -11.88 9.09 18.32
C GLN A 191 -13.23 8.61 17.75
N VAL A 192 -13.54 9.01 16.51
CA VAL A 192 -14.75 8.56 15.81
C VAL A 192 -14.76 7.04 15.67
N LEU A 193 -13.67 6.45 15.19
CA LEU A 193 -13.58 5.01 15.00
C LEU A 193 -13.64 4.24 16.32
N GLN A 194 -13.05 4.78 17.39
CA GLN A 194 -12.99 4.14 18.71
C GLN A 194 -14.38 3.78 19.25
N ALA A 195 -15.41 4.57 18.92
CA ALA A 195 -16.80 4.29 19.33
C ALA A 195 -17.37 3.01 18.70
N GLY A 196 -16.82 2.57 17.56
CA GLY A 196 -17.27 1.39 16.82
C GLY A 196 -16.39 0.16 16.97
N VAL A 197 -15.34 0.18 17.80
CA VAL A 197 -14.39 -0.93 17.95
C VAL A 197 -14.16 -1.27 19.42
N ALA A 198 -13.97 -2.55 19.71
CA ALA A 198 -13.69 -3.02 21.08
C ALA A 198 -12.23 -2.81 21.51
N GLY A 199 -11.29 -2.77 20.55
CA GLY A 199 -9.86 -2.60 20.83
C GLY A 199 -9.48 -1.15 21.12
N ASP A 200 -8.41 -0.94 21.88
CA ASP A 200 -7.85 0.39 22.15
C ASP A 200 -6.99 0.87 20.97
N LEU A 201 -7.50 1.83 20.19
CA LEU A 201 -6.81 2.35 19.01
C LEU A 201 -5.52 3.12 19.35
N ARG A 202 -5.29 3.52 20.61
CA ARG A 202 -4.00 4.08 21.03
C ARG A 202 -2.87 3.04 21.00
N LYS A 203 -3.22 1.75 20.99
CA LYS A 203 -2.30 0.63 20.82
C LYS A 203 -2.10 0.23 19.35
N LEU A 204 -2.71 0.97 18.42
CA LEU A 204 -2.55 0.83 16.97
C LEU A 204 -1.72 2.03 16.45
N PRO A 205 -0.38 2.03 16.63
CA PRO A 205 0.47 3.11 16.16
C PRO A 205 0.51 3.20 14.63
N PHE A 206 1.01 4.33 14.12
CA PHE A 206 1.19 4.57 12.69
C PHE A 206 1.90 3.39 11.99
N MET A 207 1.42 3.05 10.79
CA MET A 207 1.86 1.92 9.97
C MET A 207 1.74 0.55 10.67
N THR A 208 0.77 0.41 11.57
CA THR A 208 0.34 -0.91 12.08
C THR A 208 -1.13 -1.14 11.80
N SER A 209 -1.53 -2.41 11.84
CA SER A 209 -2.88 -2.84 11.50
C SER A 209 -3.40 -3.92 12.44
N ALA A 210 -4.69 -4.17 12.39
CA ALA A 210 -5.31 -5.33 13.02
C ALA A 210 -6.61 -5.68 12.32
N VAL A 211 -6.97 -6.96 12.35
CA VAL A 211 -8.32 -7.40 11.99
C VAL A 211 -9.22 -7.25 13.22
N MET A 212 -10.33 -6.55 13.06
CA MET A 212 -11.29 -6.29 14.13
C MET A 212 -12.71 -6.15 13.59
N GLU A 213 -13.68 -6.19 14.51
CA GLU A 213 -15.05 -5.78 14.21
C GLU A 213 -15.15 -4.25 14.29
N VAL A 214 -15.79 -3.64 13.29
CA VAL A 214 -15.97 -2.18 13.19
C VAL A 214 -17.45 -1.87 12.98
N PHE A 215 -18.08 -1.19 13.95
CA PHE A 215 -19.51 -0.88 13.98
C PHE A 215 -20.41 -2.11 13.71
N GLY A 216 -20.06 -3.25 14.31
CA GLY A 216 -20.77 -4.52 14.12
C GLY A 216 -20.47 -5.24 12.80
N VAL A 217 -19.48 -4.79 12.02
CA VAL A 217 -19.02 -5.44 10.79
C VAL A 217 -17.76 -6.25 11.10
N PRO A 218 -17.82 -7.60 11.10
CA PRO A 218 -16.67 -8.43 11.42
C PRO A 218 -15.70 -8.52 10.25
N GLY A 219 -14.44 -8.86 10.56
CA GLY A 219 -13.42 -9.16 9.54
C GLY A 219 -12.90 -7.92 8.80
N CYS A 220 -13.04 -6.73 9.38
CA CYS A 220 -12.43 -5.53 8.83
C CYS A 220 -10.94 -5.50 9.17
N ARG A 221 -10.07 -5.14 8.21
CA ARG A 221 -8.68 -4.80 8.51
C ARG A 221 -8.58 -3.29 8.69
N VAL A 222 -8.24 -2.84 9.90
CA VAL A 222 -7.99 -1.44 10.20
C VAL A 222 -6.49 -1.21 10.23
N THR A 223 -6.01 -0.28 9.41
CA THR A 223 -4.60 0.10 9.33
C THR A 223 -4.46 1.58 9.69
N ARG A 224 -3.55 1.93 10.60
CA ARG A 224 -3.25 3.31 10.96
C ARG A 224 -2.30 3.94 9.93
N CYS A 225 -2.86 4.27 8.77
CA CYS A 225 -2.16 4.90 7.66
C CYS A 225 -3.06 5.95 7.01
N GLY A 226 -2.52 6.66 6.01
CA GLY A 226 -3.24 7.75 5.39
C GLY A 226 -2.51 8.37 4.22
N TYR A 227 -3.23 9.22 3.51
CA TYR A 227 -2.74 9.96 2.33
C TYR A 227 -3.08 11.45 2.43
N THR A 228 -2.99 12.01 3.65
CA THR A 228 -3.41 13.39 3.95
C THR A 228 -2.42 14.16 4.83
N GLY A 229 -1.42 13.48 5.40
CA GLY A 229 -0.52 14.00 6.42
C GLY A 229 -1.13 14.11 7.83
N GLU A 230 -2.45 13.96 7.95
CA GLU A 230 -3.12 13.88 9.25
C GLU A 230 -3.01 12.47 9.84
N ASP A 231 -3.33 12.36 11.14
CA ASP A 231 -3.67 11.06 11.73
C ASP A 231 -4.94 10.50 11.08
N GLY A 232 -5.08 9.17 11.08
CA GLY A 232 -6.19 8.51 10.41
C GLY A 232 -6.02 7.01 10.29
N VAL A 233 -7.06 6.38 9.74
CA VAL A 233 -7.07 4.96 9.42
C VAL A 233 -7.56 4.70 8.00
N GLU A 234 -7.18 3.55 7.47
CA GLU A 234 -7.88 2.88 6.38
C GLU A 234 -8.55 1.60 6.89
N ILE A 235 -9.72 1.29 6.33
CA ILE A 235 -10.58 0.18 6.73
C ILE A 235 -10.90 -0.65 5.49
N SER A 236 -10.23 -1.80 5.34
CA SER A 236 -10.62 -2.82 4.38
C SER A 236 -11.81 -3.57 4.92
N VAL A 237 -12.97 -3.42 4.28
CA VAL A 237 -14.27 -3.90 4.75
C VAL A 237 -14.91 -4.80 3.69
N PRO A 238 -15.56 -5.92 4.06
CA PRO A 238 -16.31 -6.72 3.09
C PRO A 238 -17.27 -5.85 2.26
N ALA A 239 -17.19 -5.93 0.93
CA ALA A 239 -17.88 -5.00 0.01
C ALA A 239 -19.39 -4.90 0.30
N ALA A 240 -20.05 -6.02 0.61
CA ALA A 240 -21.47 -6.06 0.95
C ALA A 240 -21.87 -5.29 2.23
N ARG A 241 -20.89 -4.86 3.04
CA ARG A 241 -21.10 -4.12 4.29
C ARG A 241 -20.55 -2.69 4.24
N ALA A 242 -19.92 -2.30 3.13
CA ALA A 242 -19.26 -1.00 2.98
C ALA A 242 -20.23 0.18 3.23
N ALA A 243 -21.40 0.18 2.57
CA ALA A 243 -22.39 1.25 2.73
C ALA A 243 -22.87 1.37 4.18
N ARG A 244 -23.17 0.23 4.83
CA ARG A 244 -23.57 0.23 6.24
C ARG A 244 -22.48 0.84 7.15
N LEU A 245 -21.22 0.50 6.91
CA LEU A 245 -20.11 1.05 7.70
C LEU A 245 -19.94 2.55 7.44
N ALA A 246 -20.02 2.99 6.18
CA ALA A 246 -19.92 4.40 5.81
C ALA A 246 -21.03 5.24 6.48
N GLU A 247 -22.28 4.75 6.47
CA GLU A 247 -23.40 5.39 7.19
C GLU A 247 -23.17 5.47 8.70
N ALA A 248 -22.67 4.39 9.31
CA ALA A 248 -22.37 4.37 10.75
C ALA A 248 -21.29 5.39 11.13
N LEU A 249 -20.27 5.56 10.30
CA LEU A 249 -19.25 6.59 10.49
C LEU A 249 -19.83 8.00 10.30
N LEU A 250 -20.62 8.20 9.24
CA LEU A 250 -21.20 9.50 8.90
C LEU A 250 -22.27 9.98 9.91
N ALA A 251 -22.82 9.06 10.72
CA ALA A 251 -23.70 9.41 11.83
C ALA A 251 -23.01 10.25 12.92
N ASN A 252 -21.67 10.27 12.96
CA ASN A 252 -20.92 11.15 13.85
C ASN A 252 -20.76 12.54 13.21
N PRO A 253 -21.15 13.64 13.91
CA PRO A 253 -21.12 15.00 13.34
C PRO A 253 -19.72 15.52 13.00
N GLU A 254 -18.66 14.90 13.53
CA GLU A 254 -17.27 15.23 13.21
C GLU A 254 -16.86 14.74 11.81
N VAL A 255 -17.62 13.81 11.22
CA VAL A 255 -17.30 13.18 9.93
C VAL A 255 -18.01 13.91 8.80
N ARG A 256 -17.25 14.28 7.76
CA ARG A 256 -17.81 14.67 6.46
C ARG A 256 -17.28 13.79 5.35
N LEU A 257 -18.02 13.67 4.25
CA LEU A 257 -17.50 13.02 3.06
C LEU A 257 -16.54 13.96 2.34
N ALA A 258 -15.44 13.40 1.84
CA ALA A 258 -14.47 14.12 1.02
C ALA A 258 -14.20 13.39 -0.30
N GLY A 259 -14.08 14.17 -1.36
CA GLY A 259 -13.87 13.66 -2.73
C GLY A 259 -12.42 13.80 -3.20
N LEU A 260 -12.19 13.44 -4.47
CA LEU A 260 -10.88 13.43 -5.10
C LEU A 260 -10.15 14.79 -5.03
N ALA A 261 -10.86 15.92 -5.18
CA ALA A 261 -10.24 17.24 -5.17
C ALA A 261 -9.65 17.61 -3.78
N ALA A 262 -10.37 17.26 -2.70
CA ALA A 262 -9.85 17.45 -1.35
C ALA A 262 -8.69 16.48 -1.06
N ARG A 263 -8.79 15.23 -1.53
CA ARG A 263 -7.71 14.23 -1.41
C ARG A 263 -6.40 14.73 -2.05
N ASP A 264 -6.47 15.27 -3.27
CA ASP A 264 -5.27 15.75 -3.99
C ASP A 264 -4.64 16.99 -3.35
N SER A 265 -5.44 17.94 -2.85
CA SER A 265 -4.88 19.09 -2.14
C SER A 265 -4.25 18.70 -0.79
N LEU A 266 -4.86 17.79 -0.03
CA LEU A 266 -4.34 17.33 1.26
C LEU A 266 -3.01 16.59 1.14
N ARG A 267 -2.91 15.66 0.18
CA ARG A 267 -1.69 14.88 -0.05
C ARG A 267 -0.54 15.78 -0.51
N LEU A 268 -0.84 16.79 -1.35
CA LEU A 268 0.17 17.68 -1.90
C LEU A 268 0.77 18.55 -0.79
N GLU A 269 -0.06 19.12 0.09
CA GLU A 269 0.41 19.83 1.28
C GLU A 269 1.23 18.95 2.23
N ALA A 270 0.91 17.66 2.31
CA ALA A 270 1.66 16.70 3.11
C ALA A 270 2.97 16.24 2.44
N GLY A 271 3.24 16.66 1.21
CA GLY A 271 4.43 16.25 0.45
C GLY A 271 4.41 14.79 0.01
N LEU A 272 3.22 14.21 -0.18
CA LEU A 272 3.05 12.83 -0.62
C LEU A 272 2.95 12.76 -2.16
N CYS A 273 3.78 11.91 -2.75
CA CYS A 273 3.85 11.72 -4.20
C CYS A 273 2.59 11.09 -4.75
N LEU A 274 2.14 11.58 -5.91
CA LEU A 274 1.12 10.96 -6.75
C LEU A 274 1.80 10.28 -7.95
N TYR A 275 1.70 8.96 -8.00
CA TYR A 275 2.21 8.18 -9.13
C TYR A 275 1.57 8.60 -10.46
N GLY A 276 2.39 8.68 -11.51
CA GLY A 276 2.02 9.17 -12.84
C GLY A 276 1.95 10.69 -12.95
N SER A 277 2.28 11.41 -11.88
CA SER A 277 2.41 12.88 -11.88
C SER A 277 3.76 13.32 -11.31
N ASP A 278 4.05 12.94 -10.06
CA ASP A 278 5.28 13.35 -9.37
C ASP A 278 6.41 12.32 -9.52
N ILE A 279 6.04 11.05 -9.71
CA ILE A 279 6.93 9.91 -9.88
C ILE A 279 6.39 9.00 -10.98
N ASP A 280 7.28 8.37 -11.72
CA ASP A 280 6.98 7.45 -12.82
C ASP A 280 8.15 6.49 -13.11
N GLU A 281 8.04 5.73 -14.19
CA GLU A 281 9.02 4.71 -14.59
C GLU A 281 10.38 5.28 -15.02
N HIS A 282 10.52 6.61 -15.09
CA HIS A 282 11.74 7.33 -15.40
C HIS A 282 12.30 8.09 -14.20
N THR A 283 11.59 8.09 -13.07
CA THR A 283 11.98 8.76 -11.84
C THR A 283 12.47 7.72 -10.84
N THR A 284 13.71 7.85 -10.38
CA THR A 284 14.24 6.98 -9.32
C THR A 284 13.68 7.37 -7.94
N PRO A 285 13.68 6.45 -6.94
CA PRO A 285 13.31 6.79 -5.57
C PRO A 285 14.05 7.99 -4.98
N VAL A 286 15.32 8.20 -5.32
CA VAL A 286 16.08 9.37 -4.84
C VAL A 286 15.60 10.66 -5.49
N GLU A 287 15.39 10.66 -6.81
CA GLU A 287 14.88 11.83 -7.54
C GLU A 287 13.47 12.22 -7.10
N GLY A 288 12.62 11.23 -6.78
CA GLY A 288 11.28 11.44 -6.24
C GLY A 288 11.23 11.89 -4.78
N GLY A 289 12.37 12.08 -4.10
CA GLY A 289 12.40 12.42 -2.67
C GLY A 289 12.02 11.26 -1.74
N LEU A 290 12.00 10.03 -2.26
CA LEU A 290 11.61 8.79 -1.59
C LEU A 290 12.82 7.93 -1.20
N GLY A 291 14.04 8.50 -1.17
CA GLY A 291 15.27 7.78 -0.81
C GLY A 291 15.25 7.14 0.59
N TRP A 292 14.39 7.64 1.47
CA TRP A 292 14.14 7.05 2.80
C TRP A 292 13.49 5.65 2.74
N THR A 293 12.96 5.24 1.58
CA THR A 293 12.40 3.89 1.36
C THR A 293 13.46 2.84 1.05
N LEU A 294 14.69 3.26 0.72
CA LEU A 294 15.75 2.38 0.21
C LEU A 294 16.51 1.64 1.33
N GLY A 295 16.40 2.06 2.59
CA GLY A 295 17.10 1.37 3.67
C GLY A 295 17.15 2.15 4.97
N ALA A 296 17.90 1.62 5.95
CA ALA A 296 17.95 2.15 7.31
C ALA A 296 19.39 2.44 7.76
N VAL A 297 19.55 3.56 8.48
CA VAL A 297 20.76 3.81 9.27
C VAL A 297 20.77 2.88 10.47
N THR A 298 21.84 2.11 10.63
CA THR A 298 22.01 1.12 11.71
C THR A 298 22.85 1.65 12.86
N SER A 299 23.80 2.54 12.56
CA SER A 299 24.69 3.14 13.56
C SER A 299 25.07 4.54 13.12
N GLY A 300 25.12 5.50 14.05
CA GLY A 300 25.51 6.86 13.72
C GLY A 300 25.97 7.65 14.92
N CYS A 301 27.01 8.46 14.74
CA CYS A 301 27.53 9.36 15.76
C CYS A 301 28.26 10.56 15.14
N PRO A 302 28.43 11.67 15.88
CA PRO A 302 29.38 12.71 15.49
C PRO A 302 30.81 12.15 15.50
N SER A 303 31.55 12.28 14.40
CA SER A 303 32.96 11.92 14.32
C SER A 303 33.84 13.09 14.79
N PRO A 304 34.60 12.94 15.89
CA PRO A 304 35.50 14.00 16.36
C PRO A 304 36.64 14.29 15.36
N CYS A 305 37.16 13.25 14.70
CA CYS A 305 38.28 13.37 13.76
C CYS A 305 37.89 14.12 12.48
N LEU A 306 36.68 13.86 11.95
CA LEU A 306 36.22 14.44 10.69
C LEU A 306 35.42 15.73 10.87
N LYS A 307 35.05 16.08 12.11
CA LYS A 307 34.16 17.20 12.45
C LYS A 307 32.85 17.18 11.65
N ARG A 308 32.33 15.97 11.40
CA ARG A 308 31.09 15.67 10.67
C ARG A 308 30.37 14.51 11.34
N ASN A 309 29.08 14.34 11.07
CA ASN A 309 28.37 13.12 11.45
C ASN A 309 28.79 11.98 10.51
N VAL A 310 28.97 10.78 11.07
CA VAL A 310 29.19 9.55 10.30
C VAL A 310 28.12 8.54 10.68
N ALA A 311 27.74 7.72 9.72
CA ALA A 311 26.76 6.67 9.94
C ALA A 311 27.07 5.46 9.06
N MET A 312 26.65 4.30 9.53
CA MET A 312 26.52 3.08 8.74
C MET A 312 25.04 2.81 8.53
N GLY A 313 24.69 2.31 7.36
CA GLY A 313 23.34 1.92 7.01
C GLY A 313 23.36 0.94 5.86
N TYR A 314 22.25 0.25 5.68
CA TYR A 314 22.03 -0.56 4.49
C TYR A 314 21.35 0.29 3.43
N VAL A 315 21.81 0.11 2.19
CA VAL A 315 21.20 0.66 0.98
C VAL A 315 21.27 -0.41 -0.10
N PRO A 316 20.41 -0.34 -1.14
CA PRO A 316 20.46 -1.28 -2.25
C PRO A 316 21.81 -1.16 -2.98
N PRO A 317 22.32 -2.24 -3.60
CA PRO A 317 23.65 -2.26 -4.22
C PRO A 317 23.93 -1.10 -5.18
N GLU A 318 22.94 -0.69 -5.96
CA GLU A 318 22.99 0.41 -6.92
C GLU A 318 23.29 1.78 -6.26
N TYR A 319 22.92 1.96 -4.99
CA TYR A 319 23.21 3.17 -4.22
C TYR A 319 24.47 3.06 -3.34
N SER A 320 25.12 1.90 -3.30
CA SER A 320 26.28 1.63 -2.42
C SER A 320 27.60 2.27 -2.89
N GLN A 321 27.63 2.88 -4.08
CA GLN A 321 28.84 3.50 -4.61
C GLN A 321 29.28 4.72 -3.79
N PRO A 322 30.56 4.81 -3.37
CA PRO A 322 31.07 6.02 -2.72
C PRO A 322 30.89 7.27 -3.58
N GLY A 323 30.35 8.33 -2.99
CA GLY A 323 30.01 9.59 -3.65
C GLY A 323 28.52 9.74 -3.97
N THR A 324 27.72 8.66 -3.87
CA THR A 324 26.28 8.71 -4.10
C THR A 324 25.59 9.61 -3.07
N PRO A 325 24.86 10.66 -3.49
CA PRO A 325 24.05 11.47 -2.59
C PRO A 325 22.83 10.68 -2.11
N LEU A 326 22.49 10.82 -0.84
CA LEU A 326 21.34 10.21 -0.20
C LEU A 326 20.61 11.22 0.68
N LEU A 327 19.36 10.94 1.00
CA LEU A 327 18.64 11.62 2.07
C LEU A 327 18.46 10.66 3.25
N VAL A 328 18.75 11.15 4.45
CA VAL A 328 18.63 10.41 5.70
C VAL A 328 17.70 11.17 6.63
N GLU A 329 16.70 10.49 7.19
CA GLU A 329 15.85 11.10 8.20
C GLU A 329 16.57 11.15 9.55
N VAL A 330 16.85 12.36 10.04
CA VAL A 330 17.43 12.62 11.36
C VAL A 330 16.47 13.48 12.16
N ARG A 331 15.94 12.93 13.26
CA ARG A 331 14.98 13.62 14.14
C ARG A 331 13.77 14.19 13.38
N ARG A 332 13.16 13.38 12.51
CA ARG A 332 11.99 13.75 11.68
C ARG A 332 12.26 14.85 10.66
N ARG A 333 13.51 15.04 10.23
CA ARG A 333 13.89 15.95 9.16
C ARG A 333 14.81 15.24 8.19
N GLN A 334 14.58 15.43 6.90
CA GLN A 334 15.48 14.95 5.85
C GLN A 334 16.77 15.76 5.90
N GLN A 335 17.91 15.07 5.95
CA GLN A 335 19.25 15.64 5.84
C GLN A 335 19.98 14.98 4.67
N GLU A 336 20.65 15.80 3.88
CA GLU A 336 21.57 15.31 2.86
C GLU A 336 22.73 14.54 3.50
N ALA A 337 23.00 13.37 2.93
CA ALA A 337 24.13 12.52 3.25
C ALA A 337 24.82 12.11 1.94
N VAL A 338 26.03 11.59 2.07
CA VAL A 338 26.77 11.04 0.93
C VAL A 338 27.34 9.70 1.35
N VAL A 339 27.20 8.69 0.50
CA VAL A 339 27.84 7.39 0.70
C VAL A 339 29.35 7.61 0.69
N SER A 340 30.01 7.21 1.76
CA SER A 340 31.46 7.38 1.90
C SER A 340 32.13 6.02 1.95
N LYS A 341 33.30 5.91 1.31
CA LYS A 341 34.10 4.70 1.38
C LYS A 341 34.54 4.47 2.82
N MET A 342 34.33 3.25 3.32
CA MET A 342 34.90 2.81 4.59
C MET A 342 36.32 2.22 4.39
N PRO A 343 37.21 2.33 5.39
CA PRO A 343 37.01 3.04 6.66
C PRO A 343 36.98 4.57 6.45
N PHE A 344 36.11 5.28 7.19
CA PHE A 344 35.95 6.75 7.05
C PHE A 344 37.24 7.53 7.40
N VAL A 345 38.08 6.94 8.25
CA VAL A 345 39.43 7.44 8.59
C VAL A 345 40.42 6.36 8.22
N PRO A 346 41.51 6.67 7.49
CA PRO A 346 42.52 5.69 7.11
C PRO A 346 43.06 4.89 8.30
N THR A 347 43.13 3.58 8.15
CA THR A 347 43.64 2.67 9.19
C THR A 347 45.16 2.67 9.18
N ASN A 348 45.78 2.80 10.35
CA ASN A 348 47.24 2.66 10.54
C ASN A 348 47.56 1.30 11.16
N TYR A 349 47.06 0.21 10.56
CA TYR A 349 47.35 -1.13 11.05
C TYR A 349 48.84 -1.44 10.90
N TYR A 350 49.45 -1.94 11.96
CA TYR A 350 50.82 -2.46 11.90
C TYR A 350 50.83 -3.78 11.12
N THR A 351 51.60 -3.84 10.04
CA THR A 351 51.79 -5.07 9.25
C THR A 351 53.27 -5.48 9.31
N LEU A 352 53.52 -6.76 9.59
CA LEU A 352 54.87 -7.34 9.45
C LEU A 352 55.26 -7.30 7.96
N LYS A 353 56.49 -6.84 7.69
CA LYS A 353 57.04 -6.74 6.33
C LYS A 353 57.42 -8.09 5.76
#